data_AF-A0A3C0Q4N3-F1
#
_entry.id   AF-A0A3C0Q4N3-F1
#
_cell.length_a   1.000
_cell.length_b   1.000
_cell.length_c   1.000
_cell.angle_alpha   90.00
_cell.angle_beta   90.00
_cell.angle_gamma   90.00
#
_symmetry.space_group_name_H-M   'P 1'
#
loop_
_entity.id
_entity.type
_entity.pdbx_description
1 polymer ?
#
loop_
_entity_poly.entity_id
_entity_poly.type
_entity_poly.pdbx_seq_one_letter_code
_entity_poly.pdbx_strand_id
1 'polypeptide(L)'
;MNAVLKPKGKQGGWTPERRLAQSRKMQDQKIWLKSTGPRTVAGKAASSKNARHTDYEARREQRAELNRITGYLRLQSYYLKTLSFQTRKGHLLPAAAQILLDHELNFLENELDKAEWAVRYGCTLADNIVVFPNLFRRDHYPDG
;
A
#
# COMPACT_ATOMS: atom_id res chain seq x y z
N MET A 1 -16.81 -36.78 -23.24
CA MET A 1 -17.05 -36.18 -21.91
C MET A 1 -15.94 -35.18 -21.65
N ASN A 2 -16.13 -33.90 -21.96
CA ASN A 2 -15.08 -32.89 -21.79
C ASN A 2 -15.33 -32.12 -20.49
N ALA A 3 -14.46 -32.35 -19.50
CA ALA A 3 -14.46 -31.63 -18.24
C ALA A 3 -13.98 -30.19 -18.47
N VAL A 4 -14.90 -29.23 -18.43
CA VAL A 4 -14.58 -27.80 -18.41
C VAL A 4 -13.97 -27.48 -17.06
N LEU A 5 -12.64 -27.30 -17.02
CA LEU A 5 -11.93 -26.84 -15.84
C LEU A 5 -12.42 -25.44 -15.46
N LYS A 6 -13.13 -25.32 -14.34
CA LYS A 6 -13.50 -24.02 -13.76
C LYS A 6 -12.26 -23.37 -13.14
N PRO A 7 -11.91 -22.12 -13.49
CA PRO A 7 -10.78 -21.45 -12.88
C PRO A 7 -11.07 -21.17 -11.39
N LYS A 8 -10.14 -21.60 -10.53
CA LYS A 8 -10.19 -21.44 -9.08
C LYS A 8 -9.75 -20.02 -8.72
N GLY A 9 -10.66 -19.06 -8.80
CA GLY A 9 -10.42 -17.65 -8.47
C GLY A 9 -10.93 -17.25 -7.08
N LYS A 10 -10.01 -16.91 -6.18
CA LYS A 10 -10.28 -16.23 -4.90
C LYS A 10 -11.10 -14.93 -5.11
N GLN A 11 -12.06 -14.71 -4.20
CA GLN A 11 -12.62 -13.41 -3.78
C GLN A 11 -13.33 -12.56 -4.84
N GLY A 12 -14.66 -12.69 -4.92
CA GLY A 12 -15.64 -11.57 -5.06
C GLY A 12 -15.42 -10.50 -6.13
N GLY A 13 -14.57 -10.71 -7.12
CA GLY A 13 -14.14 -9.68 -8.06
C GLY A 13 -15.23 -9.27 -9.05
N TRP A 14 -15.07 -8.06 -9.58
CA TRP A 14 -15.81 -7.55 -10.73
C TRP A 14 -15.58 -8.45 -11.96
N THR A 15 -16.40 -9.49 -12.14
CA THR A 15 -16.37 -10.30 -13.36
C THR A 15 -16.83 -9.46 -14.56
N PRO A 16 -16.43 -9.82 -15.80
CA PRO A 16 -16.88 -9.11 -17.00
C PRO A 16 -18.41 -9.00 -17.09
N GLU A 17 -19.11 -10.07 -16.72
CA GLU A 17 -20.58 -10.13 -16.72
C GLU A 17 -21.17 -9.17 -15.68
N ARG A 18 -20.55 -9.08 -14.49
CA ARG A 18 -20.96 -8.12 -13.45
C ARG A 18 -20.71 -6.68 -13.87
N ARG A 19 -19.58 -6.39 -14.54
CA ARG A 19 -19.30 -5.05 -15.09
C ARG A 19 -20.33 -4.69 -16.16
N LEU A 20 -20.69 -5.63 -17.03
CA LEU A 20 -21.70 -5.43 -18.06
C LEU A 20 -23.09 -5.19 -17.45
N ALA A 21 -23.49 -6.01 -16.47
CA ALA A 21 -24.76 -5.85 -15.77
C ALA A 21 -24.84 -4.52 -15.02
N GLN A 22 -23.76 -4.08 -14.39
CA GLN A 22 -23.69 -2.76 -13.76
C GLN A 22 -23.73 -1.63 -14.80
N SER A 23 -23.02 -1.77 -15.91
CA SER A 23 -23.03 -0.78 -17.00
C SER A 23 -24.44 -0.59 -17.56
N ARG A 24 -25.17 -1.69 -17.80
CA ARG A 24 -26.58 -1.65 -18.20
C ARG A 24 -27.45 -0.93 -17.17
N LYS A 25 -27.35 -1.31 -15.88
CA LYS A 25 -28.08 -0.63 -14.79
C LYS A 25 -27.79 0.89 -14.75
N MET A 26 -26.53 1.29 -14.90
CA MET A 26 -26.16 2.71 -14.94
C MET A 26 -26.76 3.42 -16.16
N GLN A 27 -26.76 2.76 -17.32
CA GLN A 27 -27.38 3.26 -18.56
C GLN A 27 -28.89 3.40 -18.45
N ASP A 28 -29.56 2.44 -17.82
CA ASP A 28 -31.01 2.47 -17.62
C ASP A 28 -31.41 3.57 -16.63
N GLN A 29 -30.68 3.68 -15.52
CA GLN A 29 -30.97 4.66 -14.47
C GLN A 29 -30.61 6.10 -14.86
N LYS A 30 -29.70 6.28 -15.83
CA LYS A 30 -29.19 7.59 -16.31
C LYS A 30 -28.93 8.57 -15.17
N ILE A 31 -28.29 8.09 -14.10
CA ILE A 31 -28.12 8.84 -12.85
C ILE A 31 -27.47 10.22 -13.03
N TRP A 32 -26.65 10.38 -14.08
CA TRP A 32 -26.03 11.66 -14.45
C TRP A 32 -27.04 12.74 -14.87
N LEU A 33 -28.22 12.38 -15.38
CA LEU A 33 -29.27 13.34 -15.72
C LEU A 33 -29.85 14.02 -14.47
N LYS A 34 -29.82 13.32 -13.33
CA LYS A 34 -30.26 13.84 -12.03
C LYS A 34 -29.13 14.46 -11.22
N SER A 35 -27.92 14.59 -11.78
CA SER A 35 -26.80 15.22 -11.07
C SER A 35 -27.15 16.68 -10.77
N THR A 36 -27.25 17.01 -9.48
CA THR A 36 -27.49 18.36 -8.96
C THR A 36 -26.18 19.13 -8.74
N GLY A 37 -25.13 18.78 -9.48
CA GLY A 37 -23.86 19.49 -9.41
C GLY A 37 -23.98 20.94 -9.87
N PRO A 38 -23.05 21.82 -9.45
CA PRO A 38 -23.10 23.22 -9.82
C PRO A 38 -22.96 23.42 -11.34
N ARG A 39 -23.96 24.06 -11.95
CA ARG A 39 -23.98 24.36 -13.39
C ARG A 39 -23.23 25.65 -13.76
N THR A 40 -23.04 26.54 -12.79
CA THR A 40 -22.38 27.84 -12.99
C THR A 40 -20.86 27.73 -12.78
N VAL A 41 -20.09 28.62 -13.42
CA VAL A 41 -18.64 28.72 -13.21
C VAL A 41 -18.32 28.99 -11.74
N ALA A 42 -19.06 29.89 -11.09
CA ALA A 42 -18.93 30.19 -9.66
C ALA A 42 -19.23 28.97 -8.77
N GLY A 43 -20.30 28.22 -9.06
CA GLY A 43 -20.64 27.01 -8.30
C GLY A 43 -19.60 25.91 -8.46
N LYS A 44 -19.03 25.73 -9.66
CA LYS A 44 -17.93 24.79 -9.89
C LYS A 44 -16.69 25.19 -9.11
N ALA A 45 -16.35 26.48 -9.10
CA ALA A 45 -15.24 27.02 -8.32
C ALA A 45 -15.45 26.91 -6.80
N ALA A 46 -16.68 27.00 -6.31
CA ALA A 46 -17.01 26.75 -4.90
C ALA A 46 -16.87 25.26 -4.56
N SER A 47 -17.45 24.37 -5.39
CA SER A 47 -17.36 22.93 -5.18
C SER A 47 -15.93 22.38 -5.27
N SER A 48 -15.05 22.98 -6.09
CA SER A 48 -13.64 22.57 -6.15
C SER A 48 -12.85 22.98 -4.90
N LYS A 49 -13.31 24.01 -4.18
CA LYS A 49 -12.70 24.48 -2.93
C LYS A 49 -13.16 23.69 -1.70
N ASN A 50 -14.26 22.95 -1.76
CA ASN A 50 -14.75 22.11 -0.64
C ASN A 50 -13.74 21.04 -0.19
N ALA A 51 -12.76 20.68 -1.03
CA ALA A 51 -11.65 19.82 -0.62
C ALA A 51 -10.70 20.50 0.39
N ARG A 52 -10.57 21.83 0.32
CA ARG A 52 -9.75 22.66 1.22
C ARG A 52 -10.64 23.32 2.27
N HIS A 53 -11.19 22.51 3.18
CA HIS A 53 -11.80 23.00 4.41
C HIS A 53 -10.79 23.82 5.23
N THR A 54 -11.24 24.65 6.18
CA THR A 54 -10.36 25.46 7.04
C THR A 54 -9.24 24.64 7.70
N ASP A 55 -9.54 23.40 8.07
CA ASP A 55 -8.61 22.51 8.77
C ASP A 55 -7.87 21.56 7.81
N TYR A 56 -7.89 21.84 6.51
CA TYR A 56 -7.24 21.00 5.50
C TYR A 56 -5.74 20.87 5.76
N GLU A 57 -5.04 21.98 6.00
CA GLU A 57 -3.59 21.94 6.22
C GLU A 57 -3.25 21.22 7.53
N ALA A 58 -3.99 21.49 8.61
CA ALA A 58 -3.82 20.79 9.89
C ALA A 58 -4.04 19.28 9.75
N ARG A 59 -5.09 18.85 9.04
CA ARG A 59 -5.32 17.41 8.77
C ARG A 59 -4.27 16.81 7.85
N ARG A 60 -3.76 17.58 6.88
CA ARG A 60 -2.68 17.16 5.98
C ARG A 60 -1.40 16.91 6.76
N GLU A 61 -1.04 17.80 7.67
CA GLU A 61 0.13 17.68 8.54
C GLU A 61 -0.03 16.51 9.52
N GLN A 62 -1.17 16.40 10.20
CA GLN A 62 -1.47 15.26 11.06
C GLN A 62 -1.37 13.92 10.31
N ARG A 63 -1.88 13.86 9.08
CA ARG A 63 -1.78 12.68 8.23
C ARG A 63 -0.34 12.39 7.80
N ALA A 64 0.43 13.43 7.48
CA ALA A 64 1.85 13.27 7.17
C ALA A 64 2.61 12.67 8.36
N GLU A 65 2.33 13.14 9.57
CA GLU A 65 2.93 12.63 10.80
C GLU A 65 2.55 11.17 11.07
N LEU A 66 1.27 10.83 10.99
CA LEU A 66 0.81 9.45 11.12
C LEU A 66 1.43 8.52 10.07
N ASN A 67 1.64 9.01 8.84
CA ASN A 67 2.30 8.25 7.79
C ASN A 67 3.78 8.01 8.10
N ARG A 68 4.51 8.98 8.67
CA ARG A 68 5.91 8.79 9.12
C ARG A 68 5.99 7.71 10.20
N ILE A 69 5.17 7.83 11.24
CA ILE A 69 5.11 6.86 12.35
C ILE A 69 4.74 5.46 11.82
N THR A 70 3.73 5.37 10.96
CA THR A 70 3.31 4.09 10.36
C THR A 70 4.42 3.48 9.50
N GLY A 71 5.13 4.30 8.73
CA GLY A 71 6.29 3.88 7.93
C GLY A 71 7.40 3.30 8.81
N TYR A 72 7.77 4.02 9.87
CA TYR A 72 8.76 3.57 10.85
C TYR A 72 8.38 2.24 11.50
N LEU A 73 7.15 2.10 12.00
CA LEU A 73 6.68 0.86 12.64
C LEU A 73 6.67 -0.33 11.66
N ARG A 74 6.38 -0.08 10.38
CA ARG A 74 6.44 -1.12 9.34
C ARG A 74 7.88 -1.55 9.05
N LEU A 75 8.81 -0.60 8.92
CA LEU A 75 10.23 -0.88 8.77
C LEU A 75 10.77 -1.66 9.96
N GLN A 76 10.44 -1.25 11.19
CA GLN A 76 10.85 -1.96 12.40
C GLN A 76 10.31 -3.39 12.42
N SER A 77 9.03 -3.57 12.09
CA SER A 77 8.43 -4.90 12.02
C SER A 77 9.12 -5.78 10.98
N TYR A 78 9.50 -5.21 9.83
CA TYR A 78 10.20 -5.95 8.77
C TYR A 78 11.62 -6.33 9.20
N TYR A 79 12.40 -5.38 9.72
CA TYR A 79 13.73 -5.62 10.26
C TYR A 79 13.74 -6.72 11.30
N LEU A 80 12.85 -6.66 12.30
CA LEU A 80 12.75 -7.68 13.34
C LEU A 80 12.40 -9.07 12.77
N LYS A 81 11.55 -9.13 11.73
CA LYS A 81 11.23 -10.41 11.08
C LYS A 81 12.46 -10.96 10.35
N THR A 82 13.15 -10.14 9.58
CA THR A 82 14.37 -10.53 8.86
C THR A 82 15.47 -10.99 9.83
N LEU A 83 15.70 -10.24 10.90
CA LEU A 83 16.66 -10.59 11.95
C LEU A 83 16.26 -11.89 12.67
N SER A 84 14.97 -12.06 12.99
CA SER A 84 14.47 -13.28 13.60
C SER A 84 14.63 -14.50 12.69
N PHE A 85 14.50 -14.31 11.38
CA PHE A 85 14.71 -15.36 10.40
C PHE A 85 16.19 -15.72 10.31
N GLN A 86 17.08 -14.73 10.21
CA GLN A 86 18.52 -14.97 10.17
C GLN A 86 19.03 -15.68 11.42
N THR A 87 18.65 -15.21 12.59
CA THR A 87 19.09 -15.80 13.87
C THR A 87 18.62 -17.24 14.04
N ARG A 88 17.44 -17.60 13.54
CA ARG A 88 16.88 -18.95 13.67
C ARG A 88 17.32 -19.90 12.56
N LYS A 89 17.39 -19.42 11.32
CA LYS A 89 17.54 -20.25 10.11
C LYS A 89 18.66 -19.80 9.17
N GLY A 90 19.35 -18.70 9.46
CA GLY A 90 20.38 -18.14 8.58
C GLY A 90 21.51 -19.12 8.29
N HIS A 91 21.90 -19.93 9.28
CA HIS A 91 22.92 -20.98 9.11
C HIS A 91 22.51 -22.09 8.12
N LEU A 92 21.22 -22.25 7.82
CA LEU A 92 20.72 -23.22 6.84
C LEU A 92 20.83 -22.70 5.41
N LEU A 93 21.11 -21.40 5.23
CA LEU A 93 21.22 -20.79 3.92
C LEU A 93 22.63 -20.96 3.35
N PRO A 94 22.78 -21.10 2.02
CA PRO A 94 24.08 -21.01 1.36
C PRO A 94 24.78 -19.68 1.67
N ALA A 95 26.11 -19.66 1.68
CA ALA A 95 26.90 -18.47 2.01
C ALA A 95 26.50 -17.22 1.19
N ALA A 96 26.22 -17.39 -0.11
CA ALA A 96 25.76 -16.31 -0.97
C ALA A 96 24.42 -15.70 -0.51
N ALA A 97 23.50 -16.52 -0.01
CA ALA A 97 22.21 -16.06 0.50
C ALA A 97 22.35 -15.39 1.88
N GLN A 98 23.30 -15.81 2.70
CA GLN A 98 23.62 -15.13 3.97
C GLN A 98 24.15 -13.71 3.70
N ILE A 99 25.06 -13.54 2.75
CA ILE A 99 25.59 -12.23 2.35
C ILE A 99 24.46 -11.29 1.88
N LEU A 100 23.51 -11.78 1.08
CA LEU A 100 22.37 -10.99 0.64
C LEU A 100 21.47 -10.57 1.82
N LEU A 101 21.25 -11.47 2.77
CA LEU A 101 20.45 -11.21 3.97
C LEU A 101 21.13 -10.18 4.88
N ASP A 102 22.45 -10.25 5.03
CA ASP A 102 23.25 -9.25 5.76
C ASP A 102 23.15 -7.87 5.11
N HIS A 103 23.28 -7.80 3.78
CA HIS A 103 23.09 -6.55 3.04
C HIS A 103 21.68 -5.99 3.23
N GLU A 104 20.66 -6.84 3.22
CA GLU A 104 19.28 -6.41 3.46
C GLU A 104 19.10 -5.86 4.88
N LEU A 105 19.65 -6.51 5.90
CA LEU A 105 19.59 -6.00 7.28
C LEU A 105 20.32 -4.67 7.44
N ASN A 106 21.52 -4.53 6.87
CA ASN A 106 22.25 -3.26 6.86
C ASN A 106 21.47 -2.15 6.15
N PHE A 107 20.79 -2.47 5.04
CA PHE A 107 19.93 -1.51 4.36
C PHE A 107 18.75 -1.08 5.26
N LEU A 108 18.08 -2.04 5.89
CA LEU A 108 16.94 -1.77 6.76
C LEU A 108 17.31 -0.97 8.00
N GLU A 109 18.48 -1.22 8.58
CA GLU A 109 19.02 -0.45 9.71
C GLU A 109 19.24 1.02 9.30
N ASN A 110 19.90 1.26 8.16
CA ASN A 110 20.07 2.62 7.63
C ASN A 110 18.73 3.33 7.35
N GLU A 111 17.72 2.61 6.84
CA GLU A 111 16.40 3.19 6.61
C GLU A 111 15.64 3.45 7.91
N LEU A 112 15.84 2.61 8.93
CA LEU A 112 15.30 2.83 10.27
C LEU A 112 15.87 4.08 10.92
N ASP A 113 17.18 4.30 10.83
CA ASP A 113 17.83 5.49 11.37
C ASP A 113 17.28 6.77 10.72
N LYS A 114 17.12 6.76 9.39
CA LYS A 114 16.51 7.88 8.66
C LYS A 114 15.06 8.11 9.10
N ALA A 115 14.28 7.03 9.23
CA ALA A 115 12.89 7.10 9.64
C ALA A 115 12.72 7.57 11.10
N GLU A 116 13.57 7.10 12.02
CA GLU A 116 13.63 7.58 13.39
C GLU A 116 13.93 9.08 13.41
N TRP A 117 14.93 9.52 12.64
CA TRP A 117 15.29 10.93 12.56
C TRP A 117 14.12 11.79 12.06
N ALA A 118 13.39 11.33 11.03
CA ALA A 118 12.19 12.04 10.55
C ALA A 118 11.04 12.08 11.57
N VAL A 119 10.79 10.99 12.31
CA VAL A 119 9.77 10.96 13.37
C VAL A 119 10.18 11.86 14.55
N ARG A 120 11.45 11.82 14.95
CA ARG A 120 11.95 12.54 16.14
C ARG A 120 12.03 14.06 15.91
N TYR A 121 12.42 14.48 14.71
CA TYR A 121 12.72 15.89 14.42
C TYR A 121 11.74 16.54 13.43
N GLY A 122 10.69 15.83 13.00
CA GLY A 122 9.65 16.36 12.10
C GLY A 122 10.13 16.59 10.67
N CYS A 123 11.29 16.04 10.30
CA CYS A 123 11.88 16.21 8.99
C CYS A 123 11.07 15.47 7.92
N THR A 124 11.02 16.01 6.70
CA THR A 124 10.49 15.26 5.56
C THR A 124 11.52 14.22 5.14
N LEU A 125 11.20 12.93 5.33
CA LEU A 125 11.87 11.87 4.58
C LEU A 125 11.53 12.18 3.11
N ALA A 126 12.50 12.65 2.32
CA ALA A 126 12.29 12.84 0.90
C ALA A 126 11.78 11.51 0.33
N ASP A 127 10.51 11.49 -0.09
CA ASP A 127 9.66 10.43 -0.67
C ASP A 127 10.29 9.05 -1.03
N ASN A 128 11.07 8.46 -0.14
CA ASN A 128 11.62 7.12 -0.30
C ASN A 128 10.57 6.15 0.20
N ILE A 129 9.62 5.85 -0.68
CA ILE A 129 8.77 4.66 -0.53
C ILE A 129 9.73 3.47 -0.55
N VAL A 130 10.13 2.99 0.62
CA VAL A 130 10.83 1.70 0.73
C VAL A 130 9.87 0.65 0.18
N VAL A 131 10.13 0.20 -1.04
CA VAL A 131 9.41 -0.90 -1.65
C VAL A 131 9.89 -2.15 -0.93
N PHE A 132 9.11 -2.60 0.04
CA PHE A 132 9.37 -3.85 0.75
C PHE A 132 9.46 -4.99 -0.27
N PRO A 133 10.62 -5.65 -0.41
CA PRO A 133 10.69 -6.82 -1.25
C PRO A 133 9.73 -7.87 -0.69
N ASN A 134 8.91 -8.47 -1.56
CA ASN A 134 7.97 -9.54 -1.20
C ASN A 134 8.70 -10.88 -0.91
N LEU A 135 9.87 -10.84 -0.26
CA LEU A 135 10.71 -12.02 0.02
C LEU A 135 10.03 -13.05 0.94
N PHE A 136 8.96 -12.66 1.64
CA PHE A 136 8.19 -13.52 2.54
C PHE A 136 6.76 -13.81 2.06
N ARG A 137 6.47 -13.81 0.76
CA ARG A 137 5.25 -14.46 0.27
C ARG A 137 5.33 -15.95 0.59
N ARG A 138 4.35 -16.46 1.33
CA ARG A 138 4.18 -17.90 1.62
C ARG A 138 4.11 -18.77 0.36
N ASP A 139 3.91 -18.16 -0.80
CA ASP A 139 3.73 -18.85 -2.08
C ASP A 139 5.07 -19.36 -2.69
N HIS A 140 6.23 -18.98 -2.15
CA HIS A 140 7.56 -19.31 -2.71
C HIS A 140 8.34 -20.39 -1.97
N TYR A 141 7.82 -20.91 -0.85
CA TYR A 141 8.40 -22.09 -0.22
C TYR A 141 7.55 -23.30 -0.62
N PRO A 142 8.10 -24.27 -1.39
CA PRO A 142 7.43 -25.56 -1.50
C PRO A 142 7.41 -26.15 -0.10
N ASP A 143 6.22 -26.53 0.37
CA ASP A 143 6.10 -27.29 1.61
C ASP A 143 6.98 -28.54 1.49
N GLY A 144 8.01 -28.62 2.35
CA GLY A 144 8.99 -29.70 2.43
C GLY A 144 9.75 -29.61 3.74
#